data_AF-A0A165LE95-F1
#
_entry.id   AF-A0A165LE95-F1
#
_cell.length_a   1.000
_cell.length_b   1.000
_cell.length_c   1.000
_cell.angle_alpha   90.00
_cell.angle_beta   90.00
_cell.angle_gamma   90.00
#
_symmetry.space_group_name_H-M   'P 1'
#
loop_
_entity.id
_entity.type
_entity.pdbx_description
1 polymer ?
#
loop_
_entity_poly.entity_id
_entity_poly.type
_entity_poly.pdbx_seq_one_letter_code
_entity_poly.pdbx_strand_id
1 'polypeptide(L)'
;MRVSNESTQAKLMDHSDRQDQEVVAKLAEMDMIVADLERANSRVVTVERRNEILRAEIESLRSGSDTAERVKSLQTQISELEGERARVVAALETRKDAAQHAESQARKRQEELQREVAAKDSEVAHLKTRMRRYADYDEIKRELEIMKYVEFAGGNDQGWDADEQNGYANGVRLPDPNADKAAQQHGKSLEALLAAKNKRILDELTKFRIMHGELEASLRQAEEELANSRAELERRTALNEKLENDLLQLNRVPSHTPGEKDESEGGLASVINGKGESSSVRSTPIPFSTSGGGGGAADTSILPIVTSQRDRFRARNAELEEELRKQAKLMAELRAEVKQLQSDNLKLYEKVRYMQSYRDGGAHVQEGASGTLDALADKGKGKAPDVEDVGKYRARYEESMNPFERFRGHEAQRAVQALNPVERGVLTLTRHILGNRRTRAAFIVYAVVLHVLVVATTYSCAASDSPAVQRKPPFA
;
A
#
# COMPACT_ATOMS: atom_id res chain seq x y z
N MET A 1 143.30 23.26 141.02
CA MET A 1 143.14 22.09 140.12
C MET A 1 141.71 21.89 139.62
N ARG A 2 140.63 22.11 140.41
CA ARG A 2 139.24 21.93 139.92
C ARG A 2 138.76 22.98 138.91
N VAL A 3 139.09 24.27 139.10
CA VAL A 3 138.62 25.39 138.24
C VAL A 3 139.18 25.35 136.80
N SER A 4 140.37 24.80 136.58
CA SER A 4 141.00 24.71 135.25
C SER A 4 140.37 23.61 134.38
N ASN A 5 139.96 22.50 135.00
CA ASN A 5 139.24 21.44 134.30
C ASN A 5 137.82 21.88 133.95
N GLU A 6 137.17 22.64 134.83
CA GLU A 6 135.84 23.19 134.59
C GLU A 6 135.83 24.23 133.46
N SER A 7 136.85 25.09 133.35
CA SER A 7 136.98 26.05 132.25
C SER A 7 137.30 25.40 130.90
N THR A 8 138.13 24.34 130.88
CA THR A 8 138.43 23.59 129.65
C THR A 8 137.25 22.73 129.21
N GLN A 9 136.53 22.13 130.15
CA GLN A 9 135.28 21.42 129.90
C GLN A 9 134.18 22.36 129.38
N ALA A 10 134.05 23.57 129.93
CA ALA A 10 133.12 24.58 129.43
C ALA A 10 133.47 25.08 128.01
N LYS A 11 134.76 25.26 127.69
CA LYS A 11 135.21 25.63 126.33
C LYS A 11 135.01 24.52 125.31
N LEU A 12 135.19 23.26 125.72
CA LEU A 12 134.90 22.10 124.88
C LEU A 12 133.40 21.94 124.65
N MET A 13 132.57 22.18 125.67
CA MET A 13 131.11 22.23 125.51
C MET A 13 130.68 23.38 124.60
N ASP A 14 131.19 24.60 124.79
CA ASP A 14 130.89 25.76 123.92
C ASP A 14 131.37 25.55 122.46
N HIS A 15 132.49 24.85 122.24
CA HIS A 15 132.93 24.46 120.90
C HIS A 15 132.06 23.34 120.31
N SER A 16 131.67 22.35 121.11
CA SER A 16 130.73 21.30 120.71
C SER A 16 129.38 21.93 120.34
N ASP A 17 128.84 22.81 121.17
CA ASP A 17 127.58 23.52 120.95
C ASP A 17 127.64 24.39 119.68
N ARG A 18 128.78 25.05 119.40
CA ARG A 18 128.97 25.78 118.13
C ARG A 18 129.04 24.87 116.92
N GLN A 19 129.74 23.73 117.02
CA GLN A 19 129.80 22.74 115.95
C GLN A 19 128.43 22.12 115.71
N ASP A 20 127.67 21.82 116.77
CA ASP A 20 126.31 21.29 116.69
C ASP A 20 125.36 22.34 116.10
N GLN A 21 125.49 23.62 116.47
CA GLN A 21 124.74 24.72 115.86
C GLN A 21 125.09 24.91 114.37
N GLU A 22 126.36 24.80 113.99
CA GLU A 22 126.79 24.86 112.60
C GLU A 22 126.25 23.67 111.80
N VAL A 23 126.30 22.45 112.35
CA VAL A 23 125.72 21.26 111.74
C VAL A 23 124.21 21.40 111.60
N VAL A 24 123.50 21.89 112.62
CA VAL A 24 122.05 22.14 112.57
C VAL A 24 121.71 23.22 111.54
N ALA A 25 122.50 24.30 111.46
CA ALA A 25 122.32 25.33 110.44
C ALA A 25 122.56 24.79 109.03
N LYS A 26 123.59 23.96 108.83
CA LYS A 26 123.89 23.30 107.56
C LYS A 26 122.81 22.28 107.17
N LEU A 27 122.26 21.55 108.13
CA LEU A 27 121.13 20.65 107.91
C LEU A 27 119.87 21.43 107.55
N ALA A 28 119.57 22.54 108.23
CA ALA A 28 118.45 23.41 107.89
C ALA A 28 118.62 24.07 106.50
N GLU A 29 119.82 24.49 106.14
CA GLU A 29 120.16 24.97 104.78
C GLU A 29 119.94 23.85 103.75
N MET A 30 120.39 22.64 104.04
CA MET A 30 120.20 21.48 103.17
C MET A 30 118.72 21.13 103.01
N ASP A 31 117.92 21.15 104.08
CA ASP A 31 116.48 20.91 104.05
C ASP A 31 115.74 21.99 103.27
N MET A 32 116.15 23.26 103.39
CA MET A 32 115.62 24.35 102.55
C MET A 32 115.96 24.14 101.08
N ILE A 33 117.19 23.74 100.76
CA ILE A 33 117.63 23.42 99.40
C ILE A 33 116.84 22.23 98.84
N VAL A 34 116.62 21.18 99.64
CA VAL A 34 115.82 20.01 99.25
C VAL A 34 114.37 20.42 98.99
N ALA A 35 113.76 21.21 99.88
CA ALA A 35 112.40 21.69 99.69
C ALA A 35 112.27 22.59 98.44
N ASP A 36 113.25 23.45 98.17
CA ASP A 36 113.27 24.28 96.97
C ASP A 36 113.53 23.45 95.71
N LEU A 37 114.35 22.38 95.80
CA LEU A 37 114.55 21.42 94.72
C LEU A 37 113.28 20.63 94.44
N GLU A 38 112.52 20.20 95.45
CA GLU A 38 111.23 19.54 95.29
C GLU A 38 110.16 20.46 94.68
N ARG A 39 110.11 21.73 95.11
CA ARG A 39 109.23 22.75 94.50
C ARG A 39 109.64 23.02 93.06
N ALA A 40 110.94 23.13 92.78
CA ALA A 40 111.44 23.30 91.42
C ALA A 40 111.09 22.08 90.57
N ASN A 41 111.28 20.87 91.07
CA ASN A 41 111.01 19.63 90.34
C ASN A 41 109.52 19.44 90.06
N SER A 42 108.64 19.67 91.04
CA SER A 42 107.18 19.64 90.83
C SER A 42 106.72 20.70 89.83
N ARG A 43 107.32 21.90 89.85
CA ARG A 43 107.08 22.93 88.84
C ARG A 43 107.59 22.51 87.46
N VAL A 44 108.74 21.85 87.38
CA VAL A 44 109.26 21.30 86.11
C VAL A 44 108.30 20.25 85.57
N VAL A 45 107.86 19.27 86.36
CA VAL A 45 106.92 18.22 85.93
C VAL A 45 105.58 18.82 85.45
N THR A 46 105.04 19.82 86.15
CA THR A 46 103.79 20.47 85.71
C THR A 46 103.97 21.27 84.41
N VAL A 47 105.13 21.91 84.22
CA VAL A 47 105.47 22.62 82.98
C VAL A 47 105.74 21.66 81.83
N GLU A 48 106.38 20.51 82.09
CA GLU A 48 106.61 19.45 81.11
C GLU A 48 105.30 18.85 80.64
N ARG A 49 104.40 18.49 81.57
CA ARG A 49 103.07 17.98 81.23
C ARG A 49 102.25 18.99 80.41
N ARG A 50 102.30 20.29 80.77
CA ARG A 50 101.63 21.34 79.99
C ARG A 50 102.26 21.51 78.61
N ASN A 51 103.60 21.44 78.50
CA ASN A 51 104.27 21.45 77.21
C ASN A 51 103.91 20.24 76.36
N GLU A 52 103.77 19.06 76.96
CA GLU A 52 103.38 17.85 76.25
C GLU A 52 101.93 17.93 75.73
N ILE A 53 101.00 18.44 76.56
CA ILE A 53 99.61 18.69 76.13
C ILE A 53 99.56 19.74 75.03
N LEU A 54 100.25 20.87 75.20
CA LEU A 54 100.30 21.91 74.18
C LEU A 54 100.98 21.43 72.89
N ARG A 55 102.00 20.56 72.98
CA ARG A 55 102.61 19.93 71.80
C ARG A 55 101.65 18.96 71.12
N ALA A 56 100.89 18.18 71.87
CA ALA A 56 99.89 17.28 71.30
C ALA A 56 98.75 18.08 70.64
N GLU A 57 98.29 19.16 71.25
CA GLU A 57 97.27 20.06 70.70
C GLU A 57 97.79 20.82 69.47
N ILE A 58 99.03 21.33 69.53
CA ILE A 58 99.71 21.92 68.38
C ILE A 58 99.89 20.87 67.28
N GLU A 59 100.23 19.62 67.59
CA GLU A 59 100.35 18.57 66.57
C GLU A 59 98.98 18.19 66.00
N SER A 60 97.89 18.17 66.78
CA SER A 60 96.53 17.94 66.27
C SER A 60 96.05 19.12 65.40
N LEU A 61 96.37 20.35 65.80
CA LEU A 61 96.03 21.56 65.04
C LEU A 61 96.91 21.73 63.79
N ARG A 62 98.20 21.38 63.89
CA ARG A 62 99.20 21.44 62.80
C ARG A 62 99.01 20.31 61.81
N SER A 63 98.71 19.11 62.28
CA SER A 63 98.29 18.02 61.40
C SER A 63 96.96 18.35 60.73
N GLY A 64 96.15 19.25 61.34
CA GLY A 64 94.89 19.71 60.79
C GLY A 64 93.96 18.55 60.41
N SER A 65 94.17 17.36 61.01
CA SER A 65 93.62 16.11 60.50
C SER A 65 92.10 16.09 60.66
N ASP A 66 91.60 16.44 61.84
CA ASP A 66 90.17 16.46 62.14
C ASP A 66 89.41 17.53 61.34
N THR A 67 90.04 18.70 61.14
CA THR A 67 89.45 19.78 60.33
C THR A 67 89.52 19.44 58.84
N ALA A 68 90.61 18.83 58.37
CA ALA A 68 90.76 18.37 56.99
C ALA A 68 89.80 17.22 56.66
N GLU A 69 89.60 16.27 57.57
CA GLU A 69 88.60 15.19 57.41
C GLU A 69 87.18 15.76 57.34
N ARG A 70 86.84 16.72 58.20
CA ARG A 70 85.53 17.37 58.19
C ARG A 70 85.32 18.19 56.93
N VAL A 71 86.32 18.96 56.48
CA VAL A 71 86.29 19.69 55.21
C VAL A 71 86.14 18.72 54.03
N LYS A 72 86.87 17.60 54.03
CA LYS A 72 86.75 16.57 52.98
C LYS A 72 85.35 15.96 52.95
N SER A 73 84.76 15.65 54.11
CA SER A 73 83.39 15.12 54.20
C SER A 73 82.34 16.12 53.70
N LEU A 74 82.52 17.41 53.99
CA LEU A 74 81.64 18.47 53.49
C LEU A 74 81.84 18.67 51.98
N GLN A 75 83.06 18.59 51.46
CA GLN A 75 83.35 18.65 50.03
C GLN A 75 82.72 17.49 49.26
N THR A 76 82.76 16.26 49.81
CA THR A 76 82.07 15.11 49.19
C THR A 76 80.56 15.27 49.23
N GLN A 77 79.99 15.77 50.32
CA GLN A 77 78.55 16.06 50.38
C GLN A 77 78.15 17.16 49.40
N ILE A 78 78.95 18.22 49.26
CA ILE A 78 78.69 19.28 48.28
C ILE A 78 78.72 18.72 46.86
N SER A 79 79.71 17.90 46.52
CA SER A 79 79.81 17.33 45.17
C SER A 79 78.68 16.32 44.87
N GLU A 80 78.26 15.54 45.87
CA GLU A 80 77.08 14.67 45.78
C GLU A 80 75.80 15.48 45.56
N LEU A 81 75.58 16.53 46.36
CA LEU A 81 74.42 17.43 46.23
C LEU A 81 74.43 18.21 44.91
N GLU A 82 75.58 18.63 44.42
CA GLU A 82 75.72 19.26 43.09
C GLU A 82 75.39 18.28 41.97
N GLY A 83 75.84 17.03 42.09
CA GLY A 83 75.50 15.94 41.16
C GLY A 83 74.01 15.61 41.16
N GLU A 84 73.39 15.52 42.34
CA GLU A 84 71.94 15.33 42.48
C GLU A 84 71.16 16.52 41.91
N ARG A 85 71.59 17.75 42.20
CA ARG A 85 70.97 18.95 41.64
C ARG A 85 71.03 18.95 40.12
N ALA A 86 72.18 18.61 39.53
CA ALA A 86 72.33 18.51 38.08
C ALA A 86 71.40 17.44 37.48
N ARG A 87 71.28 16.27 38.13
CA ARG A 87 70.35 15.22 37.71
C ARG A 87 68.89 15.65 37.80
N VAL A 88 68.49 16.31 38.89
CA VAL A 88 67.12 16.82 39.07
C VAL A 88 66.80 17.90 38.03
N VAL A 89 67.73 18.81 37.75
CA VAL A 89 67.56 19.84 36.71
C VAL A 89 67.40 19.20 35.33
N ALA A 90 68.23 18.22 34.97
CA ALA A 90 68.09 17.50 33.70
C ALA A 90 66.76 16.74 33.60
N ALA A 91 66.33 16.09 34.69
CA ALA A 91 65.02 15.42 34.75
C ALA A 91 63.86 16.43 34.64
N LEU A 92 64.01 17.64 35.17
CA LEU A 92 63.01 18.69 35.08
C LEU A 92 62.92 19.26 33.66
N GLU A 93 64.04 19.53 32.99
CA GLU A 93 64.03 20.02 31.60
C GLU A 93 63.46 18.95 30.65
N THR A 94 63.85 17.68 30.78
CA THR A 94 63.25 16.59 29.95
C THR A 94 61.75 16.45 30.16
N ARG A 95 61.25 16.59 31.40
CA ARG A 95 59.80 16.60 31.68
C ARG A 95 59.11 17.84 31.11
N LYS A 96 59.75 19.00 31.16
CA LYS A 96 59.23 20.25 30.60
C LYS A 96 59.13 20.16 29.07
N ASP A 97 60.15 19.64 28.40
CA ASP A 97 60.13 19.40 26.95
C ASP A 97 59.04 18.39 26.58
N ALA A 98 58.92 17.28 27.32
CA ALA A 98 57.84 16.31 27.11
C ALA A 98 56.45 16.92 27.32
N ALA A 99 56.28 17.77 28.33
CA ALA A 99 55.02 18.48 28.58
C ALA A 99 54.69 19.49 27.46
N GLN A 100 55.68 20.27 27.00
CA GLN A 100 55.51 21.20 25.88
C GLN A 100 55.17 20.47 24.58
N HIS A 101 55.82 19.35 24.30
CA HIS A 101 55.49 18.51 23.16
C HIS A 101 54.07 17.94 23.27
N ALA A 102 53.68 17.42 24.43
CA ALA A 102 52.33 16.92 24.66
C ALA A 102 51.27 18.02 24.50
N GLU A 103 51.53 19.23 25.02
CA GLU A 103 50.65 20.39 24.87
C GLU A 103 50.52 20.80 23.40
N SER A 104 51.63 20.84 22.65
CA SER A 104 51.61 21.17 21.22
C SER A 104 50.81 20.14 20.41
N GLN A 105 50.91 18.84 20.74
CA GLN A 105 50.12 17.79 20.10
C GLN A 105 48.63 17.90 20.47
N ALA A 106 48.33 18.17 21.74
CA ALA A 106 46.95 18.36 22.19
C ALA A 106 46.30 19.57 21.49
N ARG A 107 47.02 20.69 21.37
CA ARG A 107 46.56 21.87 20.61
C ARG A 107 46.30 21.55 19.15
N LYS A 108 47.20 20.82 18.46
CA LYS A 108 46.99 20.39 17.07
C LYS A 108 45.75 19.51 16.91
N ARG A 109 45.57 18.51 17.80
CA ARG A 109 44.36 17.66 17.79
C ARG A 109 43.09 18.47 18.05
N GLN A 110 43.16 19.45 18.95
CA GLN A 110 42.04 20.34 19.23
C GLN A 110 41.67 21.18 17.98
N GLU A 111 42.65 21.74 17.28
CA GLU A 111 42.43 22.47 16.03
C GLU A 111 41.86 21.57 14.92
N GLU A 112 42.34 20.33 14.78
CA GLU A 112 41.82 19.35 13.83
C GLU A 112 40.35 19.00 14.14
N LEU A 113 40.04 18.68 15.40
CA LEU A 113 38.67 18.39 15.84
C LEU A 113 37.75 19.61 15.66
N GLN A 114 38.24 20.83 15.92
CA GLN A 114 37.47 22.05 15.67
C GLN A 114 37.15 22.24 14.19
N ARG A 115 38.11 21.95 13.28
CA ARG A 115 37.86 21.99 11.83
C ARG A 115 36.85 20.94 11.40
N GLU A 116 36.93 19.73 11.93
CA GLU A 116 35.97 18.66 11.62
C GLU A 116 34.56 19.00 12.09
N VAL A 117 34.41 19.53 13.32
CA VAL A 117 33.12 19.99 13.84
C VAL A 117 32.55 21.10 12.96
N ALA A 118 33.36 22.10 12.58
CA ALA A 118 32.92 23.16 11.68
C ALA A 118 32.49 22.64 10.30
N ALA A 119 33.21 21.65 9.75
CA ALA A 119 32.84 21.01 8.49
C ALA A 119 31.50 20.26 8.63
N LYS A 120 31.30 19.50 9.71
CA LYS A 120 30.06 18.79 10.00
C LYS A 120 28.89 19.74 10.23
N ASP A 121 29.09 20.86 10.91
CA ASP A 121 28.07 21.89 11.08
C ASP A 121 27.64 22.50 9.75
N SER A 122 28.60 22.74 8.84
CA SER A 122 28.30 23.22 7.48
C SER A 122 27.52 22.18 6.65
N GLU A 123 27.87 20.90 6.78
CA GLU A 123 27.16 19.79 6.12
C GLU A 123 25.72 19.68 6.66
N VAL A 124 25.55 19.74 7.98
CA VAL A 124 24.22 19.75 8.63
C VAL A 124 23.41 20.97 8.19
N ALA A 125 24.01 22.15 8.11
CA ALA A 125 23.33 23.35 7.62
C ALA A 125 22.90 23.21 6.14
N HIS A 126 23.75 22.61 5.31
CA HIS A 126 23.44 22.30 3.91
C HIS A 126 22.29 21.29 3.81
N LEU A 127 22.33 20.20 4.57
CA LEU A 127 21.26 19.20 4.63
C LEU A 127 19.94 19.80 5.12
N LYS A 128 19.97 20.62 6.18
CA LYS A 128 18.80 21.36 6.67
C LYS A 128 18.23 22.28 5.59
N THR A 129 19.08 22.95 4.82
CA THR A 129 18.64 23.80 3.70
C THR A 129 18.00 22.98 2.60
N ARG A 130 18.57 21.83 2.23
CA ARG A 130 17.95 20.89 1.28
C ARG A 130 16.61 20.37 1.79
N MET A 131 16.50 19.97 3.05
CA MET A 131 15.22 19.56 3.63
C MET A 131 14.18 20.67 3.59
N ARG A 132 14.56 21.94 3.82
CA ARG A 132 13.64 23.07 3.66
C ARG A 132 13.18 23.27 2.22
N ARG A 133 14.05 23.06 1.23
CA ARG A 133 13.67 23.08 -0.20
C ARG A 133 12.70 21.96 -0.58
N TYR A 134 12.58 20.95 0.27
CA TYR A 134 11.73 19.79 0.08
C TYR A 134 10.51 19.81 1.02
N ALA A 135 10.31 20.91 1.76
CA ALA A 135 9.21 21.05 2.71
C ALA A 135 7.85 21.21 2.03
N ASP A 136 7.84 21.61 0.77
CA ASP A 136 6.67 21.78 -0.10
C ASP A 136 6.26 20.49 -0.81
N TYR A 137 7.02 19.40 -0.71
CA TYR A 137 6.65 18.13 -1.36
C TYR A 137 5.30 17.58 -0.90
N ASP A 138 4.97 17.73 0.38
CA ASP A 138 3.67 17.27 0.88
C ASP A 138 2.52 18.11 0.30
N GLU A 139 2.72 19.41 0.10
CA GLU A 139 1.75 20.29 -0.57
C GLU A 139 1.63 19.94 -2.05
N ILE A 140 2.75 19.83 -2.77
CA ILE A 140 2.77 19.45 -4.18
C ILE A 140 2.13 18.07 -4.36
N LYS A 141 2.37 17.13 -3.45
CA LYS A 141 1.73 15.81 -3.45
C LYS A 141 0.22 15.93 -3.24
N ARG A 142 -0.23 16.78 -2.31
CA ARG A 142 -1.67 17.07 -2.13
C ARG A 142 -2.28 17.70 -3.38
N GLU A 143 -1.66 18.72 -3.94
CA GLU A 143 -2.12 19.38 -5.16
C GLU A 143 -2.18 18.40 -6.34
N LEU A 144 -1.16 17.55 -6.50
CA LEU A 144 -1.16 16.48 -7.49
C LEU A 144 -2.23 15.42 -7.22
N GLU A 145 -2.48 15.06 -5.97
CA GLU A 145 -3.57 14.14 -5.59
C GLU A 145 -4.94 14.76 -5.86
N ILE A 146 -5.12 16.07 -5.61
CA ILE A 146 -6.34 16.82 -5.94
C ILE A 146 -6.48 16.91 -7.46
N MET A 147 -5.42 17.23 -8.19
CA MET A 147 -5.43 17.30 -9.66
C MET A 147 -5.76 15.93 -10.25
N LYS A 148 -5.16 14.86 -9.72
CA LYS A 148 -5.48 13.47 -10.04
C LYS A 148 -6.94 13.16 -9.69
N TYR A 149 -7.43 13.60 -8.54
CA TYR A 149 -8.84 13.40 -8.20
C TYR A 149 -9.76 14.16 -9.16
N VAL A 150 -9.45 15.40 -9.53
CA VAL A 150 -10.25 16.19 -10.46
C VAL A 150 -10.21 15.60 -11.88
N GLU A 151 -9.05 15.19 -12.39
CA GLU A 151 -8.89 14.62 -13.73
C GLU A 151 -9.47 13.21 -13.87
N PHE A 152 -9.45 12.41 -12.81
CA PHE A 152 -9.92 11.02 -12.84
C PHE A 152 -11.30 10.80 -12.18
N ALA A 153 -11.73 11.66 -11.26
CA ALA A 153 -13.09 11.67 -10.70
C ALA A 153 -14.04 12.58 -11.49
N GLY A 154 -13.56 13.66 -12.11
CA GLY A 154 -14.37 14.52 -12.98
C GLY A 154 -14.87 13.83 -14.25
N GLY A 155 -14.23 12.73 -14.66
CA GLY A 155 -14.72 11.85 -15.74
C GLY A 155 -15.58 10.66 -15.25
N ASN A 156 -15.87 10.59 -13.94
CA ASN A 156 -16.60 9.49 -13.33
C ASN A 156 -18.07 9.86 -13.01
N ASP A 157 -18.51 11.08 -13.36
CA ASP A 157 -19.82 11.64 -13.01
C ASP A 157 -20.78 11.85 -14.21
N GLN A 158 -20.50 11.25 -15.37
CA GLN A 158 -21.43 11.25 -16.51
C GLN A 158 -21.67 9.84 -17.08
N GLY A 159 -21.61 8.84 -16.21
CA GLY A 159 -21.96 7.46 -16.52
C GLY A 159 -23.04 6.98 -15.57
N TRP A 160 -24.28 7.18 -16.00
CA TRP A 160 -25.52 6.59 -15.49
C TRP A 160 -25.30 5.23 -14.81
N ASP A 161 -25.45 5.22 -13.49
CA ASP A 161 -26.11 4.17 -12.72
C ASP A 161 -26.37 4.74 -11.32
N ALA A 162 -27.45 5.51 -11.25
CA ALA A 162 -28.07 5.89 -9.99
C ALA A 162 -28.74 4.65 -9.40
N ASP A 163 -28.14 4.08 -8.36
CA ASP A 163 -28.90 3.31 -7.37
C ASP A 163 -28.71 4.01 -6.03
N GLU A 164 -29.66 4.90 -5.77
CA GLU A 164 -29.68 5.82 -4.64
C GLU A 164 -30.54 5.21 -3.53
N GLN A 165 -29.91 4.59 -2.51
CA GLN A 165 -30.56 4.52 -1.20
C GLN A 165 -29.59 4.39 -0.01
N ASN A 166 -29.53 5.47 0.77
CA ASN A 166 -28.94 5.64 2.12
C ASN A 166 -27.42 5.44 2.25
N GLY A 167 -26.61 6.39 2.71
CA GLY A 167 -26.87 7.65 3.39
C GLY A 167 -25.54 8.05 4.08
N TYR A 168 -25.21 9.34 4.02
CA TYR A 168 -24.08 9.98 4.74
C TYR A 168 -22.65 9.49 4.41
N ALA A 169 -22.22 9.63 3.16
CA ALA A 169 -20.78 9.67 2.86
C ALA A 169 -20.37 10.53 1.65
N ASN A 170 -21.30 11.18 0.95
CA ASN A 170 -20.98 12.14 -0.12
C ASN A 170 -20.61 13.53 0.45
N GLY A 171 -19.71 13.54 1.43
CA GLY A 171 -18.92 14.72 1.72
C GLY A 171 -17.71 14.68 0.82
N VAL A 172 -17.46 15.76 0.08
CA VAL A 172 -16.15 16.08 -0.49
C VAL A 172 -15.11 15.94 0.64
N ARG A 173 -14.49 14.76 0.76
CA ARG A 173 -13.48 14.50 1.77
C ARG A 173 -12.16 14.98 1.20
N LEU A 174 -11.74 16.15 1.69
CA LEU A 174 -10.36 16.62 1.51
C LEU A 174 -9.40 15.53 2.03
N PRO A 175 -8.28 15.26 1.33
CA PRO A 175 -7.25 14.36 1.81
C PRO A 175 -6.82 14.72 3.23
N ASP A 176 -6.87 13.74 4.14
CA ASP A 176 -6.42 13.91 5.52
C ASP A 176 -4.92 14.34 5.53
N PRO A 177 -4.50 15.24 6.43
CA PRO A 177 -3.17 15.86 6.43
C PRO A 177 -2.01 14.92 6.82
N ASN A 178 -2.22 13.61 6.85
CA ASN A 178 -1.22 12.63 7.27
C ASN A 178 -0.94 11.61 6.15
N ALA A 179 0.21 11.79 5.48
CA ALA A 179 0.61 11.08 4.27
C ALA A 179 0.72 9.55 4.43
N ASP A 180 0.93 9.06 5.65
CA ASP A 180 1.16 7.63 5.93
C ASP A 180 -0.13 6.79 5.87
N LYS A 181 -1.30 7.39 6.18
CA LYS A 181 -2.60 6.69 6.07
C LYS A 181 -3.21 6.80 4.67
N ALA A 182 -2.91 7.86 3.93
CA ALA A 182 -3.30 8.00 2.53
C ALA A 182 -2.62 6.94 1.64
N ALA A 183 -1.34 6.63 1.90
CA ALA A 183 -0.60 5.60 1.17
C ALA A 183 -1.21 4.20 1.29
N GLN A 184 -1.85 3.86 2.43
CA GLN A 184 -2.51 2.57 2.64
C GLN A 184 -3.90 2.46 2.00
N GLN A 185 -4.56 3.58 1.68
CA GLN A 185 -5.90 3.58 1.07
C GLN A 185 -5.89 3.71 -0.46
N HIS A 186 -4.74 3.98 -1.09
CA HIS A 186 -4.60 3.99 -2.55
C HIS A 186 -4.49 2.56 -3.13
N GLY A 187 -5.52 1.74 -2.92
CA GLY A 187 -5.64 0.37 -3.44
C GLY A 187 -5.88 0.26 -4.96
N LYS A 188 -5.70 1.34 -5.73
CA LYS A 188 -5.69 1.30 -7.20
C LYS A 188 -4.42 2.01 -7.67
N SER A 189 -3.42 1.22 -8.03
CA SER A 189 -2.18 1.71 -8.62
C SER A 189 -2.50 2.62 -9.82
N LEU A 190 -1.64 3.60 -10.09
CA LEU A 190 -1.77 4.49 -11.25
C LEU A 190 -2.03 3.69 -12.53
N GLU A 191 -1.38 2.54 -12.65
CA GLU A 191 -1.55 1.57 -13.73
C GLU A 191 -2.99 1.02 -13.82
N ALA A 192 -3.66 0.76 -12.69
CA ALA A 192 -5.05 0.29 -12.69
C ALA A 192 -6.04 1.39 -13.12
N LEU A 193 -5.82 2.65 -12.71
CA LEU A 193 -6.62 3.79 -13.17
C LEU A 193 -6.39 4.11 -14.64
N LEU A 194 -5.14 4.05 -15.10
CA LEU A 194 -4.78 4.22 -16.51
C LEU A 194 -5.32 3.07 -17.37
N ALA A 195 -5.25 1.83 -16.88
CA ALA A 195 -5.84 0.67 -17.57
C ALA A 195 -7.37 0.79 -17.66
N ALA A 196 -8.04 1.26 -16.60
CA ALA A 196 -9.47 1.51 -16.64
C ALA A 196 -9.84 2.63 -17.63
N LYS A 197 -9.08 3.73 -17.67
CA LYS A 197 -9.29 4.82 -18.65
C LYS A 197 -9.02 4.34 -20.08
N ASN A 198 -7.93 3.62 -20.32
CA ASN A 198 -7.65 3.04 -21.64
C ASN A 198 -8.73 2.06 -22.06
N LYS A 199 -9.23 1.21 -21.15
CA LYS A 199 -10.36 0.32 -21.43
C LYS A 199 -11.62 1.10 -21.80
N ARG A 200 -11.96 2.15 -21.06
CA ARG A 200 -13.11 3.02 -21.37
C ARG A 200 -12.97 3.72 -22.73
N ILE A 201 -11.81 4.29 -23.02
CA ILE A 201 -11.53 4.92 -24.32
C ILE A 201 -11.68 3.89 -25.43
N LEU A 202 -11.19 2.67 -25.26
CA LEU A 202 -11.37 1.59 -26.23
C LEU A 202 -12.86 1.22 -26.38
N ASP A 203 -13.60 1.10 -25.29
CA ASP A 203 -15.05 0.81 -25.31
C ASP A 203 -15.83 1.93 -26.02
N GLU A 204 -15.54 3.20 -25.73
CA GLU A 204 -16.13 4.35 -26.43
C GLU A 204 -15.78 4.38 -27.91
N LEU A 205 -14.53 4.11 -28.26
CA LEU A 205 -14.07 4.04 -29.65
C LEU A 205 -14.78 2.90 -30.41
N THR A 206 -15.00 1.74 -29.77
CA THR A 206 -15.81 0.67 -30.36
C THR A 206 -17.27 1.07 -30.55
N LYS A 207 -17.88 1.75 -29.57
CA LYS A 207 -19.24 2.30 -29.70
C LYS A 207 -19.33 3.29 -30.85
N PHE A 208 -18.41 4.26 -30.94
CA PHE A 208 -18.39 5.22 -32.03
C PHE A 208 -18.18 4.56 -33.39
N ARG A 209 -17.34 3.52 -33.48
CA ARG A 209 -17.18 2.75 -34.73
C ARG A 209 -18.46 2.03 -35.15
N ILE A 210 -19.18 1.42 -34.20
CA ILE A 210 -20.45 0.74 -34.49
C ILE A 210 -21.49 1.78 -34.93
N MET A 211 -21.67 2.87 -34.16
CA MET A 211 -22.60 3.95 -34.49
C MET A 211 -22.29 4.58 -35.85
N HIS A 212 -21.01 4.76 -36.17
CA HIS A 212 -20.59 5.27 -37.47
C HIS A 212 -20.93 4.28 -38.60
N GLY A 213 -20.68 2.98 -38.40
CA GLY A 213 -21.04 1.94 -39.36
C GLY A 213 -22.56 1.83 -39.57
N GLU A 214 -23.36 1.95 -38.51
CA GLU A 214 -24.82 1.97 -38.58
C GLU A 214 -25.33 3.22 -39.31
N LEU A 215 -24.75 4.39 -39.02
CA LEU A 215 -25.10 5.63 -39.70
C LEU A 215 -24.71 5.61 -41.18
N GLU A 216 -23.54 5.07 -41.53
CA GLU A 216 -23.12 4.86 -42.91
C GLU A 216 -24.05 3.88 -43.63
N ALA A 217 -24.47 2.79 -42.98
CA ALA A 217 -25.41 1.84 -43.56
C ALA A 217 -26.79 2.49 -43.80
N SER A 218 -27.28 3.29 -42.84
CA SER A 218 -28.52 4.05 -42.99
C SER A 218 -28.43 5.10 -44.10
N LEU A 219 -27.28 5.78 -44.24
CA LEU A 219 -27.05 6.73 -45.33
C LEU A 219 -27.10 6.01 -46.69
N ARG A 220 -26.38 4.90 -46.84
CA ARG A 220 -26.41 4.09 -48.07
C ARG A 220 -27.82 3.61 -48.41
N GLN A 221 -28.58 3.17 -47.42
CA GLN A 221 -29.97 2.76 -47.63
C GLN A 221 -30.84 3.94 -48.10
N ALA A 222 -30.72 5.12 -47.47
CA ALA A 222 -31.46 6.30 -47.87
C ALA A 222 -31.07 6.78 -49.29
N GLU A 223 -29.79 6.70 -49.65
CA GLU A 223 -29.30 6.98 -51.01
C GLU A 223 -29.88 6.01 -52.05
N GLU A 224 -29.96 4.72 -51.72
CA GLU A 224 -30.57 3.70 -52.59
C GLU A 224 -32.08 3.92 -52.75
N GLU A 225 -32.81 4.19 -51.66
CA GLU A 225 -34.23 4.52 -51.69
C GLU A 225 -34.50 5.78 -52.54
N LEU A 226 -33.64 6.80 -52.42
CA LEU A 226 -33.74 8.04 -53.19
C LEU A 226 -33.44 7.78 -54.67
N ALA A 227 -32.43 6.97 -54.99
CA ALA A 227 -32.13 6.55 -56.36
C ALA A 227 -33.30 5.78 -57.00
N ASN A 228 -33.90 4.84 -56.26
CA ASN A 228 -35.07 4.09 -56.69
C ASN A 228 -36.27 5.01 -56.93
N SER A 229 -36.53 5.94 -56.00
CA SER A 229 -37.61 6.92 -56.11
C SER A 229 -37.43 7.83 -57.33
N ARG A 230 -36.20 8.29 -57.60
CA ARG A 230 -35.87 9.07 -58.80
C ARG A 230 -36.09 8.25 -60.08
N ALA A 231 -35.65 7.00 -60.12
CA ALA A 231 -35.85 6.13 -61.27
C ALA A 231 -37.33 5.81 -61.53
N GLU A 232 -38.14 5.66 -60.48
CA GLU A 232 -39.59 5.55 -60.61
C GLU A 232 -40.23 6.84 -61.14
N LEU A 233 -39.79 8.00 -60.62
CA LEU A 233 -40.29 9.29 -61.07
C LEU A 233 -39.98 9.51 -62.54
N GLU A 234 -38.75 9.24 -62.99
CA GLU A 234 -38.35 9.28 -64.40
C GLU A 234 -39.17 8.31 -65.28
N ARG A 235 -39.44 7.09 -64.80
CA ARG A 235 -40.33 6.17 -65.52
C ARG A 235 -41.75 6.73 -65.64
N ARG A 236 -42.29 7.31 -64.56
CA ARG A 236 -43.64 7.88 -64.55
C ARG A 236 -43.74 9.12 -65.43
N THR A 237 -42.75 10.02 -65.41
CA THR A 237 -42.71 11.19 -66.29
C THR A 237 -42.61 10.75 -67.75
N ALA A 238 -41.74 9.80 -68.09
CA ALA A 238 -41.63 9.28 -69.45
C ALA A 238 -42.92 8.57 -69.93
N LEU A 239 -43.65 7.89 -69.03
CA LEU A 239 -44.96 7.31 -69.35
C LEU A 239 -46.03 8.40 -69.52
N ASN A 240 -46.04 9.42 -68.67
CA ASN A 240 -46.96 10.56 -68.82
C ASN A 240 -46.70 11.33 -70.11
N GLU A 241 -45.45 11.62 -70.46
CA GLU A 241 -45.09 12.25 -71.74
C GLU A 241 -45.59 11.40 -72.93
N LYS A 242 -45.48 10.06 -72.85
CA LYS A 242 -46.05 9.18 -73.89
C LYS A 242 -47.57 9.28 -73.96
N LEU A 243 -48.25 9.25 -72.81
CA LEU A 243 -49.71 9.39 -72.75
C LEU A 243 -50.17 10.75 -73.27
N GLU A 244 -49.47 11.83 -72.92
CA GLU A 244 -49.74 13.18 -73.44
C GLU A 244 -49.54 13.24 -74.96
N ASN A 245 -48.46 12.65 -75.48
CA ASN A 245 -48.22 12.55 -76.92
C ASN A 245 -49.29 11.71 -77.63
N ASP A 246 -49.72 10.60 -77.03
CA ASP A 246 -50.77 9.72 -77.57
C ASP A 246 -52.14 10.42 -77.56
N LEU A 247 -52.47 11.15 -76.48
CA LEU A 247 -53.67 11.98 -76.40
C LEU A 247 -53.64 13.14 -77.40
N LEU A 248 -52.49 13.78 -77.58
CA LEU A 248 -52.30 14.79 -78.62
C LEU A 248 -52.52 14.20 -80.02
N GLN A 249 -52.07 12.98 -80.28
CA GLN A 249 -52.34 12.28 -81.55
C GLN A 249 -53.81 11.91 -81.71
N LEU A 250 -54.48 11.46 -80.64
CA LEU A 250 -55.91 11.15 -80.65
C LEU A 250 -56.77 12.40 -80.88
N ASN A 251 -56.40 13.54 -80.27
CA ASN A 251 -57.03 14.83 -80.48
C ASN A 251 -56.69 15.44 -81.84
N ARG A 252 -55.59 15.01 -82.48
CA ARG A 252 -55.24 15.36 -83.87
C ARG A 252 -56.00 14.55 -84.91
N VAL A 253 -56.74 13.50 -84.51
CA VAL A 253 -57.69 12.84 -85.41
C VAL A 253 -58.79 13.87 -85.71
N PRO A 254 -58.99 14.26 -86.97
CA PRO A 254 -59.79 15.42 -87.29
C PRO A 254 -61.27 15.13 -87.02
N SER A 255 -61.84 15.85 -86.05
CA SER A 255 -63.27 16.15 -86.03
C SER A 255 -63.58 17.06 -87.23
N HIS A 256 -63.67 16.46 -88.42
CA HIS A 256 -64.22 17.10 -89.60
C HIS A 256 -65.74 17.23 -89.42
N THR A 257 -66.20 18.28 -88.75
CA THR A 257 -67.52 18.91 -88.97
C THR A 257 -67.46 20.38 -88.56
N PRO A 258 -67.66 21.34 -89.48
CA PRO A 258 -67.68 22.76 -89.17
C PRO A 258 -69.09 23.19 -88.73
N GLY A 259 -69.22 23.87 -87.59
CA GLY A 259 -70.51 24.45 -87.20
C GLY A 259 -70.58 24.96 -85.77
N GLU A 260 -70.38 26.27 -85.64
CA GLU A 260 -71.09 27.19 -84.75
C GLU A 260 -71.14 26.98 -83.20
N LYS A 261 -70.74 28.09 -82.53
CA LYS A 261 -71.26 28.68 -81.28
C LYS A 261 -70.65 28.22 -79.95
N ASP A 262 -69.69 29.05 -79.53
CA ASP A 262 -69.65 29.76 -78.25
C ASP A 262 -70.82 29.49 -77.27
N GLU A 263 -70.52 28.93 -76.10
CA GLU A 263 -70.57 29.61 -74.79
C GLU A 263 -70.50 28.58 -73.64
N SER A 264 -69.60 28.86 -72.69
CA SER A 264 -69.79 28.78 -71.23
C SER A 264 -70.37 27.52 -70.54
N GLU A 265 -69.60 27.07 -69.54
CA GLU A 265 -69.99 26.40 -68.29
C GLU A 265 -70.22 24.87 -68.23
N GLY A 266 -69.39 24.23 -67.41
CA GLY A 266 -69.82 23.24 -66.41
C GLY A 266 -70.17 21.84 -66.88
N GLY A 267 -69.26 20.87 -66.68
CA GLY A 267 -69.57 19.47 -67.01
C GLY A 267 -68.64 18.42 -66.41
N LEU A 268 -68.39 18.49 -65.10
CA LEU A 268 -67.65 17.50 -64.32
C LEU A 268 -68.53 16.27 -64.03
N ALA A 269 -68.89 15.47 -65.05
CA ALA A 269 -69.72 14.27 -64.85
C ALA A 269 -69.77 13.29 -66.06
N SER A 270 -68.64 12.69 -66.51
CA SER A 270 -68.75 11.61 -67.53
C SER A 270 -67.64 10.54 -67.60
N VAL A 271 -66.84 10.29 -66.56
CA VAL A 271 -65.81 9.21 -66.62
C VAL A 271 -66.01 8.13 -65.54
N ILE A 272 -67.27 7.91 -65.12
CA ILE A 272 -67.67 6.69 -64.42
C ILE A 272 -68.55 5.89 -65.37
N ASN A 273 -67.93 5.26 -66.37
CA ASN A 273 -68.37 4.03 -67.03
C ASN A 273 -67.49 3.73 -68.25
N GLY A 274 -66.29 3.21 -68.00
CA GLY A 274 -65.40 2.64 -69.02
C GLY A 274 -65.18 1.16 -68.74
N LYS A 275 -66.16 0.35 -69.15
CA LYS A 275 -66.15 -1.11 -69.14
C LYS A 275 -64.89 -1.64 -69.82
N GLY A 276 -64.31 -2.67 -69.20
CA GLY A 276 -62.97 -3.14 -69.49
C GLY A 276 -62.71 -3.61 -70.90
N GLU A 277 -61.43 -3.67 -71.24
CA GLU A 277 -60.86 -4.75 -72.01
C GLU A 277 -59.34 -4.74 -71.84
N SER A 278 -58.81 -5.96 -71.82
CA SER A 278 -57.46 -6.38 -71.53
C SER A 278 -56.37 -5.70 -72.39
N SER A 279 -55.37 -5.11 -71.75
CA SER A 279 -54.08 -4.83 -72.38
C SER A 279 -52.99 -5.77 -71.83
N SER A 280 -52.86 -6.88 -72.56
CA SER A 280 -51.61 -7.55 -72.92
C SER A 280 -50.35 -7.15 -72.14
N VAL A 281 -49.92 -8.06 -71.27
CA VAL A 281 -48.61 -8.08 -70.62
C VAL A 281 -47.52 -8.20 -71.69
N ARG A 282 -46.89 -7.08 -72.05
CA ARG A 282 -45.66 -7.11 -72.86
C ARG A 282 -44.45 -7.26 -71.93
N SER A 283 -44.18 -8.50 -71.55
CA SER A 283 -42.87 -8.91 -71.02
C SER A 283 -41.82 -8.70 -72.11
N THR A 284 -40.84 -7.84 -71.87
CA THR A 284 -39.62 -7.76 -72.67
C THR A 284 -38.69 -8.91 -72.28
N PRO A 285 -38.41 -9.90 -73.15
CA PRO A 285 -37.37 -10.88 -72.89
C PRO A 285 -36.02 -10.29 -73.28
N ILE A 286 -35.05 -10.43 -72.38
CA ILE A 286 -33.62 -10.23 -72.64
C ILE A 286 -33.19 -11.27 -73.68
N PRO A 287 -32.42 -10.92 -74.73
CA PRO A 287 -31.99 -11.90 -75.72
C PRO A 287 -30.77 -12.66 -75.16
N PHE A 288 -30.94 -13.93 -74.85
CA PHE A 288 -29.83 -14.87 -74.81
C PHE A 288 -29.77 -15.60 -76.15
N SER A 289 -28.68 -15.34 -76.88
CA SER A 289 -28.28 -16.07 -78.07
C SER A 289 -28.08 -17.55 -77.75
N THR A 290 -28.86 -18.44 -78.34
CA THR A 290 -28.39 -19.79 -78.68
C THR A 290 -28.89 -20.14 -80.08
N SER A 291 -27.91 -20.34 -80.96
CA SER A 291 -28.07 -20.95 -82.27
C SER A 291 -28.41 -22.43 -82.12
N GLY A 292 -29.37 -22.91 -82.90
CA GLY A 292 -29.43 -24.32 -83.28
C GLY A 292 -30.75 -25.03 -82.99
N GLY A 293 -31.55 -25.17 -84.05
CA GLY A 293 -32.10 -26.46 -84.44
C GLY A 293 -33.17 -27.10 -83.56
N GLY A 294 -34.42 -26.95 -83.99
CA GLY A 294 -35.30 -28.09 -84.23
C GLY A 294 -36.02 -28.71 -83.04
N GLY A 295 -37.33 -28.48 -82.99
CA GLY A 295 -38.30 -29.49 -82.53
C GLY A 295 -39.15 -29.08 -81.32
N GLY A 296 -40.47 -29.04 -81.54
CA GLY A 296 -41.46 -29.29 -80.48
C GLY A 296 -42.38 -28.14 -80.13
N ALA A 297 -43.59 -28.14 -80.70
CA ALA A 297 -44.71 -27.27 -80.34
C ALA A 297 -45.30 -27.51 -78.92
N ALA A 298 -44.52 -28.08 -77.99
CA ALA A 298 -44.91 -28.33 -76.60
C ALA A 298 -44.55 -27.15 -75.65
N ASP A 299 -43.54 -26.36 -76.01
CA ASP A 299 -42.92 -25.37 -75.12
C ASP A 299 -43.73 -24.07 -74.97
N THR A 300 -44.71 -23.81 -75.86
CA THR A 300 -45.59 -22.64 -75.79
C THR A 300 -46.84 -22.86 -74.92
N SER A 301 -47.16 -24.10 -74.55
CA SER A 301 -48.33 -24.45 -73.71
C SER A 301 -48.02 -24.57 -72.21
N ILE A 302 -46.75 -24.79 -71.86
CA ILE A 302 -46.29 -24.97 -70.47
C ILE A 302 -46.19 -23.63 -69.73
N LEU A 303 -45.79 -22.55 -70.41
CA LEU A 303 -45.59 -21.24 -69.78
C LEU A 303 -46.87 -20.65 -69.16
N PRO A 304 -48.06 -20.68 -69.81
CA PRO A 304 -49.32 -20.22 -69.19
C PRO A 304 -49.73 -21.04 -67.96
N ILE A 305 -49.43 -22.34 -67.97
CA ILE A 305 -49.73 -23.22 -66.84
C ILE A 305 -48.80 -22.87 -65.67
N VAL A 306 -47.50 -22.71 -65.94
CA VAL A 306 -46.51 -22.36 -64.91
C VAL A 306 -46.74 -20.94 -64.36
N THR A 307 -47.15 -19.97 -65.18
CA THR A 307 -47.53 -18.64 -64.69
C THR A 307 -48.77 -18.71 -63.81
N SER A 308 -49.82 -19.45 -64.22
CA SER A 308 -51.01 -19.64 -63.38
C SER A 308 -50.70 -20.38 -62.06
N GLN A 309 -49.80 -21.36 -62.08
CA GLN A 309 -49.35 -22.07 -60.89
C GLN A 309 -48.57 -21.12 -59.98
N ARG A 310 -47.61 -20.35 -60.52
CA ARG A 310 -46.87 -19.34 -59.77
C ARG A 310 -47.80 -18.31 -59.13
N ASP A 311 -48.79 -17.84 -59.88
CA ASP A 311 -49.71 -16.82 -59.40
C ASP A 311 -50.66 -17.40 -58.33
N ARG A 312 -51.07 -18.67 -58.45
CA ARG A 312 -51.76 -19.42 -57.38
C ARG A 312 -50.89 -19.62 -56.14
N PHE A 313 -49.60 -19.91 -56.30
CA PHE A 313 -48.65 -20.04 -55.19
C PHE A 313 -48.41 -18.69 -54.49
N ARG A 314 -48.31 -17.60 -55.25
CA ARG A 314 -48.21 -16.24 -54.69
C ARG A 314 -49.48 -15.85 -53.94
N ALA A 315 -50.65 -16.15 -54.50
CA ALA A 315 -51.93 -15.91 -53.84
C ALA A 315 -52.05 -16.70 -52.54
N ARG A 316 -51.73 -18.00 -52.54
CA ARG A 316 -51.68 -18.81 -51.30
C ARG A 316 -50.66 -18.31 -50.30
N ASN A 317 -49.46 -17.90 -50.72
CA ASN A 317 -48.47 -17.37 -49.80
C ASN A 317 -48.95 -16.05 -49.17
N ALA A 318 -49.57 -15.17 -49.94
CA ALA A 318 -50.15 -13.93 -49.40
C ALA A 318 -51.27 -14.23 -48.39
N GLU A 319 -52.15 -15.19 -48.70
CA GLU A 319 -53.20 -15.65 -47.79
C GLU A 319 -52.61 -16.26 -46.50
N LEU A 320 -51.61 -17.13 -46.62
CA LEU A 320 -50.92 -17.74 -45.46
C LEU A 320 -50.22 -16.70 -44.59
N GLU A 321 -49.59 -15.69 -45.18
CA GLU A 321 -49.00 -14.61 -44.41
C GLU A 321 -50.06 -13.75 -43.70
N GLU A 322 -51.22 -13.53 -44.33
CA GLU A 322 -52.34 -12.82 -43.71
C GLU A 322 -52.92 -13.64 -42.54
N GLU A 323 -53.09 -14.96 -42.70
CA GLU A 323 -53.49 -15.88 -41.65
C GLU A 323 -52.48 -15.89 -40.49
N LEU A 324 -51.18 -15.90 -40.78
CA LEU A 324 -50.13 -15.85 -39.76
C LEU A 324 -50.20 -14.53 -38.97
N ARG A 325 -50.41 -13.40 -39.64
CA ARG A 325 -50.62 -12.10 -38.97
C ARG A 325 -51.90 -12.10 -38.12
N LYS A 326 -52.99 -12.72 -38.59
CA LYS A 326 -54.24 -12.88 -37.82
C LYS A 326 -54.02 -13.73 -36.57
N GLN A 327 -53.34 -14.86 -36.69
CA GLN A 327 -53.00 -15.74 -35.56
C GLN A 327 -52.09 -15.04 -34.54
N ALA A 328 -51.12 -14.26 -35.00
CA ALA A 328 -50.24 -13.49 -34.11
C ALA A 328 -51.02 -12.44 -33.30
N LYS A 329 -51.97 -11.74 -33.92
CA LYS A 329 -52.87 -10.81 -33.23
C LYS A 329 -53.74 -11.51 -32.20
N LEU A 330 -54.36 -12.63 -32.57
CA LEU A 330 -55.20 -13.42 -31.68
C LEU A 330 -54.41 -13.98 -30.48
N MET A 331 -53.17 -14.42 -30.68
CA MET A 331 -52.29 -14.83 -29.58
C MET A 331 -51.92 -13.67 -28.65
N ALA A 332 -51.74 -12.45 -29.17
CA ALA A 332 -51.46 -11.29 -28.34
C ALA A 332 -52.68 -10.91 -27.50
N GLU A 333 -53.86 -10.93 -28.09
CA GLU A 333 -55.14 -10.67 -27.42
C GLU A 333 -55.42 -11.69 -26.32
N LEU A 334 -55.32 -13.00 -26.61
CA LEU A 334 -55.47 -14.07 -25.62
C LEU A 334 -54.46 -13.96 -24.47
N ARG A 335 -53.21 -13.56 -24.74
CA ARG A 335 -52.22 -13.34 -23.68
C ARG A 335 -52.58 -12.15 -22.79
N ALA A 336 -53.14 -11.09 -23.37
CA ALA A 336 -53.62 -9.95 -22.59
C ALA A 336 -54.83 -10.34 -21.74
N GLU A 337 -55.78 -11.08 -22.31
CA GLU A 337 -56.94 -11.60 -21.60
C GLU A 337 -56.55 -12.54 -20.45
N VAL A 338 -55.62 -13.47 -20.67
CA VAL A 338 -55.11 -14.34 -19.59
C VAL A 338 -54.48 -13.54 -18.46
N LYS A 339 -53.71 -12.48 -18.76
CA LYS A 339 -53.16 -11.61 -17.72
C LYS A 339 -54.26 -10.86 -16.96
N GLN A 340 -55.26 -10.36 -17.69
CA GLN A 340 -56.40 -9.67 -17.10
C GLN A 340 -57.19 -10.61 -16.17
N LEU A 341 -57.56 -11.80 -16.65
CA LEU A 341 -58.23 -12.83 -15.88
C LEU A 341 -57.40 -13.30 -14.67
N GLN A 342 -56.08 -13.42 -14.80
CA GLN A 342 -55.22 -13.74 -13.65
C GLN A 342 -55.26 -12.65 -12.57
N SER A 343 -55.25 -11.38 -12.97
CA SER A 343 -55.34 -10.25 -12.04
C SER A 343 -56.72 -10.17 -11.38
N ASP A 344 -57.79 -10.43 -12.13
CA ASP A 344 -59.16 -10.36 -11.63
C ASP A 344 -59.49 -11.57 -10.75
N ASN A 345 -58.98 -12.77 -11.08
CA ASN A 345 -59.05 -13.95 -10.22
C ASN A 345 -58.33 -13.72 -8.88
N LEU A 346 -57.18 -13.03 -8.90
CA LEU A 346 -56.45 -12.70 -7.67
C LEU A 346 -57.22 -11.68 -6.81
N LYS A 347 -57.81 -10.64 -7.41
CA LYS A 347 -58.69 -9.69 -6.70
C LYS A 347 -59.96 -10.34 -6.18
N LEU A 348 -60.52 -11.29 -6.94
CA LEU A 348 -61.69 -12.05 -6.49
C LEU A 348 -61.32 -12.93 -5.30
N TYR A 349 -60.16 -13.60 -5.36
CA TYR A 349 -59.61 -14.39 -4.25
C TYR A 349 -59.37 -13.51 -3.02
N GLU A 350 -58.77 -12.33 -3.18
CA GLU A 350 -58.66 -11.31 -2.14
C GLU A 350 -60.03 -11.00 -1.52
N LYS A 351 -61.02 -10.62 -2.33
CA LYS A 351 -62.35 -10.25 -1.86
C LYS A 351 -63.04 -11.41 -1.13
N VAL A 352 -62.95 -12.62 -1.66
CA VAL A 352 -63.49 -13.84 -1.02
C VAL A 352 -62.78 -14.10 0.30
N ARG A 353 -61.45 -13.93 0.37
CA ARG A 353 -60.70 -14.10 1.61
C ARG A 353 -61.02 -13.01 2.63
N TYR A 354 -61.18 -11.76 2.21
CA TYR A 354 -61.64 -10.67 3.07
C TYR A 354 -63.03 -10.95 3.62
N MET A 355 -63.98 -11.39 2.78
CA MET A 355 -65.33 -11.77 3.25
C MET A 355 -65.32 -13.00 4.15
N GLN A 356 -64.49 -14.00 3.86
CA GLN A 356 -64.31 -15.17 4.72
C GLN A 356 -63.69 -14.78 6.06
N SER A 357 -62.72 -13.87 6.08
CA SER A 357 -62.10 -13.35 7.31
C SER A 357 -63.10 -12.56 8.17
N TYR A 358 -64.06 -11.88 7.56
CA TYR A 358 -65.15 -11.22 8.28
C TYR A 358 -66.17 -12.23 8.82
N ARG A 359 -66.41 -13.34 8.10
CA ARG A 359 -67.28 -14.43 8.56
C ARG A 359 -66.65 -15.26 9.69
N ASP A 360 -65.33 -15.46 9.64
CA ASP A 360 -64.52 -16.07 10.73
C ASP A 360 -64.37 -15.11 11.92
N GLY A 361 -64.23 -13.80 11.66
CA GLY A 361 -64.17 -12.77 12.70
C GLY A 361 -65.49 -12.56 13.46
N GLY A 362 -66.61 -13.07 12.94
CA GLY A 362 -67.90 -13.12 13.63
C GLY A 362 -68.09 -14.35 14.52
N ALA A 363 -67.14 -15.29 14.53
CA ALA A 363 -67.18 -16.51 15.31
C ALA A 363 -65.95 -16.60 16.23
N HIS A 364 -65.83 -15.66 17.17
CA HIS A 364 -64.96 -15.87 18.32
C HIS A 364 -65.48 -15.17 19.59
N VAL A 365 -66.45 -15.81 20.24
CA VAL A 365 -66.32 -16.05 21.68
C VAL A 365 -66.13 -17.56 21.82
N GLN A 366 -64.87 -18.00 21.91
CA GLN A 366 -64.36 -18.87 22.99
C GLN A 366 -62.99 -19.48 22.61
N GLU A 367 -61.97 -19.02 23.33
CA GLU A 367 -60.73 -19.71 23.74
C GLU A 367 -59.99 -20.66 22.77
N GLY A 368 -58.82 -20.18 22.32
CA GLY A 368 -57.53 -20.84 22.50
C GLY A 368 -57.35 -22.28 22.01
N ALA A 369 -56.79 -22.46 20.81
CA ALA A 369 -55.79 -23.51 20.56
C ALA A 369 -55.08 -23.28 19.22
N SER A 370 -53.76 -23.38 19.28
CA SER A 370 -52.86 -23.51 18.14
C SER A 370 -53.12 -24.84 17.41
N GLY A 371 -53.11 -24.80 16.07
CA GLY A 371 -52.92 -25.98 15.21
C GLY A 371 -54.19 -26.55 14.58
N THR A 372 -54.02 -27.01 13.33
CA THR A 372 -54.94 -27.87 12.54
C THR A 372 -56.05 -27.15 11.76
N LEU A 373 -55.74 -26.74 10.53
CA LEU A 373 -56.74 -26.38 9.50
C LEU A 373 -56.61 -27.30 8.26
N ASP A 374 -56.48 -28.61 8.50
CA ASP A 374 -56.50 -29.66 7.48
C ASP A 374 -57.47 -30.79 7.90
N ALA A 375 -58.70 -30.43 8.32
CA ALA A 375 -59.64 -31.43 8.84
C ALA A 375 -61.14 -31.10 8.66
N LEU A 376 -61.53 -30.32 7.66
CA LEU A 376 -62.96 -30.06 7.35
C LEU A 376 -63.31 -30.18 5.85
N ALA A 377 -62.55 -30.97 5.10
CA ALA A 377 -62.86 -31.34 3.72
C ALA A 377 -63.65 -32.66 3.61
N ASP A 378 -64.42 -33.05 4.63
CA ASP A 378 -65.30 -34.22 4.60
C ASP A 378 -66.73 -33.84 5.00
N LYS A 379 -67.52 -33.46 3.99
CA LYS A 379 -68.95 -33.80 3.78
C LYS A 379 -69.64 -32.73 2.95
N GLY A 380 -69.75 -33.01 1.66
CA GLY A 380 -70.61 -32.28 0.75
C GLY A 380 -70.38 -32.72 -0.68
N LYS A 381 -71.17 -33.69 -1.16
CA LYS A 381 -71.26 -34.06 -2.57
C LYS A 381 -71.76 -32.85 -3.37
N GLY A 382 -70.83 -32.04 -3.81
CA GLY A 382 -70.98 -31.02 -4.84
C GLY A 382 -69.57 -30.81 -5.35
N LYS A 383 -69.35 -31.03 -6.65
CA LYS A 383 -68.04 -30.90 -7.32
C LYS A 383 -67.47 -29.51 -7.01
N ALA A 384 -66.64 -29.41 -5.97
CA ALA A 384 -65.95 -28.19 -5.60
C ALA A 384 -64.94 -27.88 -6.71
N PRO A 385 -64.73 -26.60 -7.06
CA PRO A 385 -63.70 -26.23 -8.02
C PRO A 385 -62.34 -26.68 -7.51
N ASP A 386 -61.48 -27.08 -8.43
CA ASP A 386 -60.19 -27.73 -8.19
C ASP A 386 -59.40 -27.02 -7.08
N VAL A 387 -59.14 -27.73 -5.97
CA VAL A 387 -58.45 -27.18 -4.79
C VAL A 387 -57.02 -26.71 -5.14
N GLU A 388 -56.45 -27.28 -6.21
CA GLU A 388 -55.14 -26.90 -6.76
C GLU A 388 -55.13 -25.47 -7.34
N ASP A 389 -56.18 -25.04 -8.05
CA ASP A 389 -56.26 -23.69 -8.62
C ASP A 389 -56.39 -22.64 -7.51
N VAL A 390 -57.21 -22.91 -6.50
CA VAL A 390 -57.34 -22.05 -5.31
C VAL A 390 -56.00 -21.98 -4.55
N GLY A 391 -55.29 -23.10 -4.44
CA GLY A 391 -53.95 -23.16 -3.82
C GLY A 391 -52.90 -22.34 -4.57
N LYS A 392 -52.95 -22.32 -5.91
CA LYS A 392 -52.05 -21.51 -6.74
C LYS A 392 -52.30 -20.02 -6.60
N TYR A 393 -53.57 -19.59 -6.58
CA TYR A 393 -53.91 -18.19 -6.33
C TYR A 393 -53.65 -17.80 -4.88
N ARG A 394 -53.82 -18.71 -3.91
CA ARG A 394 -53.42 -18.55 -2.52
C ARG A 394 -51.94 -18.32 -2.36
N ALA A 395 -51.09 -19.16 -2.96
CA ALA A 395 -49.64 -19.02 -2.88
C ALA A 395 -49.17 -17.70 -3.49
N ARG A 396 -49.70 -17.33 -4.68
CA ARG A 396 -49.39 -16.04 -5.32
C ARG A 396 -49.89 -14.85 -4.49
N TYR A 397 -51.04 -14.98 -3.84
CA TYR A 397 -51.57 -13.97 -2.95
C TYR A 397 -50.70 -13.83 -1.69
N GLU A 398 -50.40 -14.92 -1.00
CA GLU A 398 -49.55 -14.93 0.20
C GLU A 398 -48.16 -14.37 -0.08
N GLU A 399 -47.53 -14.73 -1.21
CA GLU A 399 -46.27 -14.15 -1.68
C GLU A 399 -46.39 -12.65 -1.97
N SER A 400 -47.50 -12.21 -2.59
CA SER A 400 -47.72 -10.79 -2.89
C SER A 400 -48.04 -9.95 -1.65
N MET A 401 -48.62 -10.56 -0.61
CA MET A 401 -49.14 -9.91 0.59
C MET A 401 -48.21 -10.05 1.81
N ASN A 402 -47.17 -10.90 1.74
CA ASN A 402 -46.22 -11.08 2.85
C ASN A 402 -45.08 -10.04 2.78
N PRO A 403 -45.13 -8.96 3.58
CA PRO A 403 -44.08 -7.95 3.59
C PRO A 403 -42.73 -8.50 4.09
N PHE A 404 -42.74 -9.61 4.84
CA PHE A 404 -41.53 -10.20 5.41
C PHE A 404 -40.74 -11.07 4.42
N GLU A 405 -41.35 -11.59 3.36
CA GLU A 405 -40.59 -12.28 2.31
C GLU A 405 -39.83 -11.30 1.42
N ARG A 406 -40.47 -10.18 1.08
CA ARG A 406 -39.77 -9.06 0.43
C ARG A 406 -38.67 -8.53 1.34
N PHE A 407 -38.95 -8.37 2.64
CA PHE A 407 -37.93 -7.93 3.60
C PHE A 407 -36.80 -8.95 3.76
N ARG A 408 -37.09 -10.26 3.88
CA ARG A 408 -36.06 -11.31 3.95
C ARG A 408 -35.24 -11.39 2.68
N GLY A 409 -35.85 -11.18 1.51
CA GLY A 409 -35.15 -11.08 0.24
C GLY A 409 -34.18 -9.89 0.22
N HIS A 410 -34.65 -8.71 0.62
CA HIS A 410 -33.84 -7.51 0.71
C HIS A 410 -32.77 -7.59 1.81
N GLU A 411 -33.06 -8.19 2.96
CA GLU A 411 -32.13 -8.36 4.07
C GLU A 411 -31.07 -9.42 3.75
N ALA A 412 -31.45 -10.53 3.11
CA ALA A 412 -30.49 -11.52 2.60
C ALA A 412 -29.59 -10.92 1.51
N GLN A 413 -30.14 -10.10 0.62
CA GLN A 413 -29.35 -9.35 -0.37
C GLN A 413 -28.45 -8.31 0.29
N ARG A 414 -28.93 -7.57 1.28
CA ARG A 414 -28.14 -6.58 2.04
C ARG A 414 -27.06 -7.25 2.87
N ALA A 415 -27.31 -8.43 3.44
CA ALA A 415 -26.32 -9.24 4.12
C ALA A 415 -25.23 -9.70 3.13
N VAL A 416 -25.61 -10.19 1.95
CA VAL A 416 -24.68 -10.53 0.86
C VAL A 416 -23.90 -9.31 0.37
N GLN A 417 -24.52 -8.12 0.36
CA GLN A 417 -23.88 -6.85 0.03
C GLN A 417 -23.11 -6.24 1.21
N ALA A 418 -23.29 -6.68 2.45
CA ALA A 418 -22.48 -6.22 3.58
C ALA A 418 -21.14 -6.96 3.67
N LEU A 419 -21.02 -8.10 2.99
CA LEU A 419 -19.80 -8.92 2.94
C LEU A 419 -18.70 -8.27 2.09
N ASN A 420 -17.45 -8.48 2.48
CA ASN A 420 -16.26 -7.99 1.79
C ASN A 420 -16.23 -8.55 0.34
N PRO A 421 -15.79 -7.80 -0.70
CA PRO A 421 -15.70 -8.30 -2.08
C PRO A 421 -15.01 -9.67 -2.24
N VAL A 422 -13.99 -9.96 -1.42
CA VAL A 422 -13.33 -11.29 -1.41
C VAL A 422 -14.26 -12.37 -0.87
N GLU A 423 -14.99 -12.09 0.21
CA GLU A 423 -15.98 -12.99 0.80
C GLU A 423 -17.18 -13.20 -0.13
N ARG A 424 -17.59 -12.19 -0.90
CA ARG A 424 -18.60 -12.35 -1.96
C ARG A 424 -18.11 -13.26 -3.07
N GLY A 425 -16.85 -13.11 -3.48
CA GLY A 425 -16.18 -14.03 -4.41
C GLY A 425 -16.17 -15.46 -3.88
N VAL A 426 -15.84 -15.66 -2.61
CA VAL A 426 -15.86 -16.98 -1.96
C VAL A 426 -17.28 -17.53 -1.84
N LEU A 427 -18.28 -16.73 -1.47
CA LEU A 427 -19.66 -17.18 -1.31
C LEU A 427 -20.30 -17.54 -2.65
N THR A 428 -20.04 -16.76 -3.70
CA THR A 428 -20.49 -17.08 -5.07
C THR A 428 -19.81 -18.35 -5.58
N LEU A 429 -18.51 -18.48 -5.38
CA LEU A 429 -17.75 -19.69 -5.73
C LEU A 429 -18.25 -20.91 -4.93
N THR A 430 -18.52 -20.75 -3.65
CA THR A 430 -19.03 -21.80 -2.76
C THR A 430 -20.45 -22.21 -3.16
N ARG A 431 -21.33 -21.26 -3.47
CA ARG A 431 -22.67 -21.55 -4.03
C ARG A 431 -22.58 -22.28 -5.35
N HIS A 432 -21.64 -21.90 -6.21
CA HIS A 432 -21.44 -22.57 -7.50
C HIS A 432 -20.90 -24.00 -7.31
N ILE A 433 -19.97 -24.20 -6.38
CA ILE A 433 -19.41 -25.53 -6.04
C ILE A 433 -20.47 -26.41 -5.38
N LEU A 434 -21.29 -25.89 -4.46
CA LEU A 434 -22.34 -26.65 -3.76
C LEU A 434 -23.61 -26.87 -4.60
N GLY A 435 -23.92 -25.94 -5.51
CA GLY A 435 -25.14 -25.97 -6.31
C GLY A 435 -25.16 -27.08 -7.37
N ASN A 436 -23.99 -27.55 -7.81
CA ASN A 436 -23.90 -28.54 -8.87
C ASN A 436 -23.33 -29.88 -8.37
N ARG A 437 -23.95 -31.00 -8.75
CA ARG A 437 -23.57 -32.34 -8.22
C ARG A 437 -22.17 -32.76 -8.68
N ARG A 438 -21.76 -32.35 -9.88
CA ARG A 438 -20.44 -32.67 -10.46
C ARG A 438 -19.31 -31.86 -9.81
N THR A 439 -19.54 -30.58 -9.52
CA THR A 439 -18.54 -29.71 -8.86
C THR A 439 -18.29 -30.15 -7.43
N ARG A 440 -19.31 -30.61 -6.72
CA ARG A 440 -19.17 -31.23 -5.39
C ARG A 440 -18.23 -32.45 -5.43
N ALA A 441 -18.42 -33.34 -6.40
CA ALA A 441 -17.57 -34.53 -6.54
C ALA A 441 -16.12 -34.14 -6.90
N ALA A 442 -15.92 -33.20 -7.82
CA ALA A 442 -14.59 -32.70 -8.20
C ALA A 442 -13.84 -32.05 -7.03
N PHE A 443 -14.55 -31.28 -6.18
CA PHE A 443 -13.97 -30.66 -4.99
C PHE A 443 -13.50 -31.70 -3.96
N ILE A 444 -14.28 -32.76 -3.74
CA ILE A 444 -13.89 -33.85 -2.83
C ILE A 444 -12.64 -34.58 -3.34
N VAL A 445 -12.59 -34.91 -4.64
CA VAL A 445 -11.42 -35.55 -5.24
C VAL A 445 -10.19 -34.64 -5.13
N TYR A 446 -10.34 -33.36 -5.44
CA TYR A 446 -9.27 -32.37 -5.30
C TYR A 446 -8.74 -32.29 -3.86
N ALA A 447 -9.63 -32.26 -2.86
CA ALA A 447 -9.24 -32.23 -1.45
C ALA A 447 -8.45 -33.49 -1.04
N VAL A 448 -8.86 -34.68 -1.50
CA VAL A 448 -8.15 -35.95 -1.24
C VAL A 448 -6.77 -35.94 -1.88
N VAL A 449 -6.64 -35.52 -3.14
CA VAL A 449 -5.34 -35.44 -3.83
C VAL A 449 -4.40 -34.47 -3.13
N LEU A 450 -4.91 -33.32 -2.67
CA LEU A 450 -4.12 -32.34 -1.92
C LEU A 450 -3.61 -32.93 -0.60
N HIS A 451 -4.45 -33.65 0.14
CA HIS A 451 -4.01 -34.31 1.38
C HIS A 451 -2.94 -35.38 1.12
N VAL A 452 -3.09 -36.20 0.07
CA VAL A 452 -2.07 -37.19 -0.32
C VAL A 452 -0.75 -36.51 -0.69
N LEU A 453 -0.81 -35.39 -1.42
CA LEU A 453 0.38 -34.63 -1.80
C LEU A 453 1.10 -34.05 -0.59
N VAL A 454 0.37 -33.45 0.36
CA VAL A 454 0.95 -32.90 1.60
C VAL A 454 1.57 -34.00 2.45
N VAL A 455 0.94 -35.17 2.55
CA VAL A 455 1.52 -36.34 3.25
C VAL A 455 2.78 -36.83 2.53
N ALA A 456 2.78 -36.89 1.20
CA ALA A 456 3.95 -37.32 0.44
C ALA A 456 5.13 -36.34 0.57
N THR A 457 4.88 -35.02 0.55
CA THR A 457 5.93 -34.00 0.69
C THR A 457 6.47 -33.92 2.11
N THR A 458 5.61 -34.06 3.12
CA THR A 458 6.07 -34.13 4.51
C THR A 458 6.85 -35.42 4.79
N TYR A 459 6.42 -36.55 4.22
CA TYR A 459 7.15 -37.82 4.32
C TYR A 459 8.51 -37.78 3.63
N SER A 460 8.59 -37.20 2.42
CA SER A 460 9.87 -37.08 1.71
C SER A 460 10.82 -36.11 2.40
N CYS A 461 10.32 -35.01 2.96
CA CYS A 461 11.14 -34.08 3.75
C CYS A 461 11.65 -34.73 5.05
N ALA A 462 10.81 -35.49 5.75
CA ALA A 462 11.20 -36.23 6.94
C ALA A 462 12.19 -37.38 6.64
N ALA A 463 12.06 -38.05 5.50
CA ALA A 463 13.00 -39.09 5.07
C ALA A 463 14.37 -38.52 4.65
N SER A 464 14.40 -37.26 4.20
CA SER A 464 15.63 -36.55 3.80
C SER A 464 16.50 -36.15 5.00
N ASP A 465 15.92 -36.05 6.19
CA ASP A 465 16.56 -35.53 7.40
C ASP A 465 17.05 -36.66 8.32
N SER A 466 17.71 -37.67 7.73
CA SER A 466 18.45 -38.70 8.48
C SER A 466 19.89 -38.20 8.73
N PRO A 467 20.25 -37.70 9.93
CA PRO A 467 21.58 -37.19 10.19
C PRO A 467 22.61 -38.32 10.18
N ALA A 468 23.58 -38.23 9.25
CA ALA A 468 24.77 -39.05 9.27
C ALA A 468 25.52 -38.85 10.60
N VAL A 469 25.60 -39.91 11.39
CA VAL A 469 26.33 -39.97 12.66
C VAL A 469 27.80 -39.58 12.45
N GLN A 470 28.18 -38.39 12.91
CA GLN A 470 29.58 -37.94 12.99
C GLN A 470 30.36 -38.85 13.96
N ARG A 471 31.27 -39.67 13.42
CA ARG A 471 32.31 -40.34 14.21
C ARG A 471 33.46 -39.34 14.45
N LYS A 472 33.69 -38.97 15.71
CA LYS A 472 34.93 -38.30 16.16
C LYS A 472 36.13 -39.26 16.03
N PRO A 473 37.35 -38.77 15.71
CA PRO A 473 38.55 -39.60 15.78
C PRO A 473 39.03 -39.74 17.23
N PRO A 474 39.63 -40.88 17.63
CA PRO A 474 40.27 -41.00 18.92
C PRO A 474 41.65 -40.34 18.88
N PHE A 475 41.99 -39.67 19.97
CA PHE A 475 43.33 -39.18 20.27
C PHE A 475 44.37 -40.32 20.22
N ALA A 476 45.48 -40.07 19.52
CA ALA A 476 46.81 -40.57 19.82
C ALA A 476 47.83 -39.56 19.29
#